data_AF-A0A7Z9XCV5-F1
#
_entry.id   AF-A0A7Z9XCV5-F1
#
_cell.length_a   1.000
_cell.length_b   1.000
_cell.length_c   1.000
_cell.angle_alpha   90.00
_cell.angle_beta   90.00
_cell.angle_gamma   90.00
#
_symmetry.space_group_name_H-M   'P 1'
#
loop_
_entity.id
_entity.type
_entity.pdbx_description
1 polymer ?
#
loop_
_entity_poly.entity_id
_entity_poly.type
_entity_poly.pdbx_seq_one_letter_code
_entity_poly.pdbx_strand_id
1 'polypeptide(L)'
;MSKIGTFGSGWVSTLAVFFLVVSFGFLIMLSTSPGVSAYTITVDGDPSDWLADSSGQENNTGQVYTNNGWEFVWKDNVDDDVGDGDYTYPTHENFGTENNLFDLLEWRMTVDNDNVYFLFKMENLAQVFGAAGANQNGFSGTAFVICIDNDRVAGSGQEWLPAHSDARTADVARWERAIYFDGNDA
;
A
#
# COMPACT_ATOMS: atom_id res chain seq x y z
N MET A 1 79.76 36.53 25.03
CA MET A 1 79.46 35.79 23.79
C MET A 1 78.81 34.46 24.18
N SER A 2 77.51 34.30 23.94
CA SER A 2 76.81 33.02 23.98
C SER A 2 75.69 33.11 22.95
N LYS A 3 75.70 32.20 21.98
CA LYS A 3 74.87 32.21 20.77
C LYS A 3 73.50 31.59 21.08
N ILE A 4 72.44 32.33 20.72
CA ILE A 4 71.08 31.82 20.55
C ILE A 4 71.08 30.80 19.39
N GLY A 5 70.57 29.61 19.65
CA GLY A 5 70.32 28.58 18.64
C GLY A 5 68.89 28.66 18.11
N THR A 6 68.75 28.92 16.82
CA THR A 6 67.50 28.76 16.05
C THR A 6 67.24 27.29 15.74
N PHE A 7 66.06 26.79 16.09
CA PHE A 7 65.56 25.48 15.64
C PHE A 7 64.90 25.61 14.26
N GLY A 8 65.31 24.74 13.33
CA GLY A 8 64.84 24.70 11.95
C GLY A 8 63.40 24.19 11.82
N SER A 9 62.62 24.90 11.03
CA SER A 9 61.31 24.46 10.51
C SER A 9 61.53 23.40 9.42
N GLY A 10 61.02 22.19 9.61
CA GLY A 10 61.20 21.20 8.55
C GLY A 10 60.56 19.84 8.73
N TRP A 11 59.45 19.69 9.44
CA TRP A 11 58.76 18.38 9.52
C TRP A 11 57.25 18.52 9.78
N VAL A 12 56.50 19.14 8.87
CA VAL A 12 55.03 19.00 8.86
C VAL A 12 54.50 19.07 7.42
N SER A 13 54.88 18.12 6.55
CA SER A 13 54.29 18.11 5.19
C SER A 13 54.11 16.73 4.56
N THR A 14 54.25 15.63 5.32
CA THR A 14 54.10 14.27 4.75
C THR A 14 53.08 13.38 5.44
N LEU A 15 52.36 13.85 6.46
CA LEU A 15 51.27 13.08 7.11
C LEU A 15 49.86 13.47 6.66
N ALA A 16 49.68 14.64 6.03
CA ALA A 16 48.34 15.15 5.66
C ALA A 16 47.80 14.58 4.34
N VAL A 17 48.64 13.97 3.50
CA VAL A 17 48.22 13.47 2.17
C VAL A 17 47.74 12.01 2.21
N PHE A 18 48.16 11.22 3.21
CA PHE A 18 47.79 9.80 3.29
C PHE A 18 46.39 9.54 3.89
N PHE A 19 45.86 10.46 4.70
CA PHE A 19 44.51 10.32 5.28
C PHE A 19 43.37 10.72 4.32
N LEU A 20 43.66 11.52 3.30
CA LEU A 20 42.64 11.96 2.33
C LEU A 20 42.27 10.85 1.32
N VAL A 21 43.21 9.95 0.99
CA VAL A 21 43.01 8.92 -0.05
C VAL A 21 42.29 7.67 0.49
N VAL A 22 42.51 7.32 1.77
CA VAL A 22 41.79 6.18 2.40
C VAL A 22 40.33 6.52 2.73
N SER A 23 40.02 7.81 2.93
CA SER A 23 38.66 8.28 3.22
C SER A 23 37.75 8.33 1.98
N PHE A 24 38.32 8.36 0.77
CA PHE A 24 37.57 8.35 -0.49
C PHE A 24 37.28 6.93 -1.02
N GLY A 25 38.08 5.94 -0.63
CA GLY A 25 37.89 4.54 -1.06
C GLY A 25 36.74 3.81 -0.35
N PHE A 26 36.27 4.31 0.78
CA PHE A 26 35.19 3.68 1.56
C PHE A 26 33.80 4.26 1.29
N LEU A 27 33.69 5.28 0.43
CA LEU A 27 32.45 6.01 0.11
C LEU A 27 31.83 5.60 -1.24
N ILE A 28 32.34 4.54 -1.88
CA ILE A 28 31.79 3.96 -3.12
C ILE A 28 31.27 2.53 -2.88
N MET A 29 30.84 2.23 -1.65
CA MET A 29 29.75 1.27 -1.45
C MET A 29 28.44 2.06 -1.44
N LEU A 30 28.20 2.82 -2.51
CA LEU A 30 26.88 3.34 -2.81
C LEU A 30 26.03 2.11 -3.05
N SER A 31 25.26 1.73 -2.03
CA SER A 31 24.30 0.64 -2.08
C SER A 31 23.38 0.90 -3.27
N THR A 32 23.64 0.23 -4.38
CA THR A 32 22.61 0.01 -5.39
C THR A 32 21.68 -1.03 -4.77
N SER A 33 20.85 -0.58 -3.83
CA SER A 33 19.61 -1.28 -3.58
C SER A 33 18.93 -1.35 -4.95
N PRO A 34 18.63 -2.54 -5.51
CA PRO A 34 17.80 -2.59 -6.70
C PRO A 34 16.56 -1.75 -6.38
N GLY A 35 16.41 -0.64 -7.10
CA GLY A 35 15.25 0.22 -6.96
C GLY A 35 14.08 -0.61 -7.44
N VAL A 36 13.38 -1.24 -6.51
CA VAL A 36 12.08 -1.83 -6.79
C VAL A 36 11.18 -0.64 -7.06
N SER A 37 10.92 -0.39 -8.34
CA SER A 37 10.05 0.71 -8.73
C SER A 37 8.61 0.25 -8.61
N ALA A 38 7.80 1.05 -7.95
CA ALA A 38 6.38 1.05 -8.21
C ALA A 38 6.14 1.48 -9.68
N TYR A 39 5.02 1.09 -10.28
CA TYR A 39 4.80 1.22 -11.72
C TYR A 39 3.37 1.68 -12.03
N THR A 40 3.20 2.27 -13.22
CA THR A 40 1.92 2.83 -13.66
C THR A 40 0.96 1.71 -14.08
N ILE A 41 -0.27 1.79 -13.58
CA ILE A 41 -1.41 0.96 -14.00
C ILE A 41 -2.24 1.73 -15.01
N THR A 42 -2.67 1.07 -16.09
CA THR A 42 -3.73 1.60 -16.95
C THR A 42 -5.07 1.21 -16.33
N VAL A 43 -5.87 2.18 -15.92
CA VAL A 43 -7.17 1.90 -15.29
C VAL A 43 -8.21 1.61 -16.38
N ASP A 44 -8.10 0.44 -17.00
CA ASP A 44 -9.02 -0.05 -18.06
C ASP A 44 -9.67 -1.41 -17.74
N GLY A 45 -9.33 -1.98 -16.57
CA GLY A 45 -9.85 -3.26 -16.11
C GLY A 45 -9.06 -4.48 -16.62
N ASP A 46 -7.92 -4.30 -17.31
CA ASP A 46 -7.05 -5.40 -17.68
C ASP A 46 -6.28 -5.92 -16.44
N PRO A 47 -6.52 -7.18 -15.99
CA PRO A 47 -5.82 -7.73 -14.84
C PRO A 47 -4.33 -7.98 -15.11
N SER A 48 -3.88 -7.98 -16.37
CA SER A 48 -2.47 -8.19 -16.72
C SER A 48 -1.56 -7.02 -16.35
N ASP A 49 -2.14 -5.87 -16.03
CA ASP A 49 -1.42 -4.74 -15.43
C ASP A 49 -0.92 -5.05 -14.01
N TRP A 50 -1.45 -6.07 -13.33
CA TRP A 50 -1.04 -6.45 -11.98
C TRP A 50 -0.05 -7.61 -12.03
N LEU A 51 1.19 -7.40 -11.58
CA LEU A 51 2.32 -8.28 -11.84
C LEU A 51 2.59 -9.28 -10.70
N ALA A 52 2.04 -9.04 -9.50
CA ALA A 52 2.21 -9.95 -8.38
C ALA A 52 1.49 -11.29 -8.59
N ASP A 53 2.23 -12.39 -8.40
CA ASP A 53 1.68 -13.75 -8.35
C ASP A 53 1.35 -14.12 -6.90
N SER A 54 0.08 -13.97 -6.53
CA SER A 54 -0.47 -14.28 -5.21
C SER A 54 -0.97 -15.72 -5.07
N SER A 55 -0.76 -16.58 -6.08
CA SER A 55 -1.28 -17.95 -6.07
C SER A 55 -0.75 -18.78 -4.89
N GLY A 56 0.50 -18.55 -4.49
CA GLY A 56 1.14 -19.21 -3.35
C GLY A 56 1.05 -18.45 -2.02
N GLN A 57 0.36 -17.31 -1.96
CA GLN A 57 0.14 -16.58 -0.71
C GLN A 57 -0.95 -17.28 0.11
N GLU A 58 -0.75 -17.35 1.43
CA GLU A 58 -1.75 -17.86 2.38
C GLU A 58 -2.90 -16.86 2.56
N ASN A 59 -4.11 -17.35 2.78
CA ASN A 59 -5.27 -16.49 3.06
C ASN A 59 -5.08 -15.74 4.39
N ASN A 60 -5.75 -14.59 4.52
CA ASN A 60 -5.68 -13.66 5.64
C ASN A 60 -4.27 -13.17 5.95
N THR A 61 -3.51 -12.89 4.89
CA THR A 61 -2.16 -12.34 4.99
C THR A 61 -1.94 -11.20 4.01
N GLY A 62 -1.06 -10.27 4.39
CA GLY A 62 -0.53 -9.23 3.52
C GLY A 62 0.92 -9.51 3.14
N GLN A 63 1.26 -9.36 1.86
CA GLN A 63 2.61 -9.57 1.34
C GLN A 63 2.99 -8.45 0.38
N VAL A 64 4.25 -8.01 0.46
CA VAL A 64 4.85 -7.11 -0.53
C VAL A 64 5.60 -7.95 -1.55
N TYR A 65 5.25 -7.76 -2.82
CA TYR A 65 5.93 -8.33 -3.98
C TYR A 65 6.86 -7.28 -4.58
N THR A 66 8.08 -7.70 -4.93
CA THR A 66 9.14 -6.80 -5.43
C THR A 66 9.85 -7.29 -6.69
N ASN A 67 9.53 -8.51 -7.15
CA ASN A 67 10.26 -9.16 -8.25
C ASN A 67 10.03 -8.49 -9.61
N ASN A 68 8.83 -7.95 -9.84
CA ASN A 68 8.42 -7.35 -11.12
C ASN A 68 7.92 -5.91 -10.97
N GLY A 69 8.06 -5.32 -9.79
CA GLY A 69 7.45 -4.06 -9.39
C GLY A 69 7.14 -4.08 -7.91
N TRP A 70 6.92 -2.92 -7.29
CA TRP A 70 6.42 -2.87 -5.91
C TRP A 70 4.90 -3.01 -5.91
N GLU A 71 4.37 -4.09 -5.35
CA GLU A 71 2.94 -4.31 -5.13
C GLU A 71 2.71 -4.82 -3.72
N PHE A 72 1.75 -4.24 -3.01
CA PHE A 72 1.20 -4.85 -1.81
C PHE A 72 -0.05 -5.65 -2.18
N VAL A 73 -0.12 -6.90 -1.72
CA VAL A 73 -1.27 -7.77 -1.91
C VAL A 73 -1.73 -8.27 -0.54
N TRP A 74 -2.98 -8.00 -0.22
CA TRP A 74 -3.69 -8.71 0.83
C TRP A 74 -4.57 -9.78 0.20
N LYS A 75 -4.39 -11.00 0.64
CA LYS A 75 -5.23 -12.12 0.25
C LYS A 75 -6.15 -12.45 1.40
N ASP A 76 -7.43 -12.42 1.10
CA ASP A 76 -8.49 -12.67 2.07
C ASP A 76 -8.96 -14.12 1.98
N ASN A 77 -9.80 -14.55 2.91
CA ASN A 77 -10.33 -15.89 2.91
C ASN A 77 -11.67 -15.93 2.16
N VAL A 78 -11.92 -17.04 1.47
CA VAL A 78 -13.24 -17.26 0.82
C VAL A 78 -14.30 -17.44 1.91
N ASP A 79 -15.51 -16.96 1.65
CA ASP A 79 -16.66 -17.00 2.57
C ASP A 79 -16.40 -16.22 3.89
N ASP A 80 -15.63 -15.12 3.88
CA ASP A 80 -15.35 -14.28 5.06
C ASP A 80 -16.21 -13.00 5.11
N ASP A 81 -17.41 -13.08 4.54
CA ASP A 81 -18.39 -12.00 4.43
C ASP A 81 -19.46 -12.00 5.53
N VAL A 82 -19.18 -12.70 6.63
CA VAL A 82 -20.07 -12.89 7.78
C VAL A 82 -19.72 -11.99 8.99
N GLY A 83 -18.90 -10.95 8.78
CA GLY A 83 -18.57 -9.97 9.80
C GLY A 83 -17.81 -10.58 10.99
N ASP A 84 -18.36 -10.48 12.19
CA ASP A 84 -17.82 -11.15 13.39
C ASP A 84 -18.29 -12.61 13.55
N GLY A 85 -18.93 -13.16 12.51
CA GLY A 85 -19.31 -14.57 12.38
C GLY A 85 -20.81 -14.84 12.40
N ASP A 86 -21.65 -13.81 12.54
CA ASP A 86 -23.11 -13.95 12.58
C ASP A 86 -23.88 -13.05 11.61
N TYR A 87 -23.18 -12.32 10.74
CA TYR A 87 -23.84 -11.46 9.77
C TYR A 87 -24.52 -12.32 8.72
N THR A 88 -25.68 -11.85 8.27
CA THR A 88 -26.45 -12.50 7.21
C THR A 88 -26.82 -11.49 6.16
N TYR A 89 -26.82 -11.94 4.91
CA TYR A 89 -27.22 -11.12 3.79
C TYR A 89 -28.68 -10.69 3.91
N PRO A 90 -29.04 -9.50 3.39
CA PRO A 90 -30.44 -9.11 3.26
C PRO A 90 -31.22 -10.16 2.45
N THR A 91 -32.43 -10.50 2.90
CA THR A 91 -33.26 -11.58 2.30
C THR A 91 -34.00 -11.18 1.03
N HIS A 92 -33.76 -9.96 0.54
CA HIS A 92 -34.42 -9.44 -0.66
C HIS A 92 -33.82 -10.08 -1.92
N GLU A 93 -34.66 -10.42 -2.90
CA GLU A 93 -34.28 -11.18 -4.11
C GLU A 93 -33.10 -10.59 -4.90
N ASN A 94 -32.95 -9.26 -4.88
CA ASN A 94 -31.83 -8.55 -5.49
C ASN A 94 -30.45 -9.00 -4.99
N PHE A 95 -30.34 -9.44 -3.74
CA PHE A 95 -29.08 -9.94 -3.17
C PHE A 95 -28.81 -11.41 -3.53
N GLY A 96 -29.67 -12.01 -4.37
CA GLY A 96 -29.52 -13.36 -4.89
C GLY A 96 -29.74 -14.45 -3.85
N THR A 97 -29.52 -15.70 -4.27
CA THR A 97 -29.38 -16.86 -3.38
C THR A 97 -27.92 -17.19 -3.09
N GLU A 98 -27.00 -16.66 -3.91
CA GLU A 98 -25.55 -16.81 -3.75
C GLU A 98 -25.07 -15.57 -2.97
N ASN A 99 -24.97 -15.75 -1.66
CA ASN A 99 -24.62 -14.73 -0.68
C ASN A 99 -23.11 -14.47 -0.69
N ASN A 100 -22.60 -13.76 -1.69
CA ASN A 100 -21.16 -13.49 -1.82
C ASN A 100 -20.80 -12.11 -2.43
N LEU A 101 -21.75 -11.18 -2.44
CA LEU A 101 -21.55 -9.82 -2.97
C LEU A 101 -20.56 -8.98 -2.15
N PHE A 102 -20.33 -9.39 -0.90
CA PHE A 102 -19.45 -8.72 0.05
C PHE A 102 -18.20 -9.55 0.37
N ASP A 103 -18.01 -10.71 -0.27
CA ASP A 103 -16.83 -11.55 -0.08
C ASP A 103 -15.65 -10.97 -0.87
N LEU A 104 -14.76 -10.29 -0.15
CA LEU A 104 -13.48 -9.81 -0.67
C LEU A 104 -12.55 -11.01 -0.77
N LEU A 105 -11.90 -11.21 -1.91
CA LEU A 105 -10.90 -12.29 -2.07
C LEU A 105 -9.48 -11.75 -2.05
N GLU A 106 -9.29 -10.55 -2.59
CA GLU A 106 -7.98 -9.95 -2.69
C GLU A 106 -8.11 -8.44 -2.84
N TRP A 107 -7.23 -7.69 -2.21
CA TRP A 107 -6.99 -6.30 -2.60
C TRP A 107 -5.51 -6.05 -2.84
N ARG A 108 -5.23 -5.20 -3.82
CA ARG A 108 -3.87 -4.83 -4.21
C ARG A 108 -3.68 -3.33 -4.20
N MET A 109 -2.45 -2.92 -3.94
CA MET A 109 -1.99 -1.55 -4.07
C MET A 109 -0.65 -1.51 -4.80
N THR A 110 -0.53 -0.57 -5.75
CA THR A 110 0.77 -0.06 -6.21
C THR A 110 0.70 1.46 -6.34
N VAL A 111 1.81 2.09 -6.65
CA VAL A 111 1.91 3.55 -6.81
C VAL A 111 2.76 3.88 -8.02
N ASP A 112 2.65 5.10 -8.52
CA ASP A 112 3.70 5.70 -9.35
C ASP A 112 4.05 7.09 -8.79
N ASN A 113 4.64 7.95 -9.62
CA ASN A 113 5.02 9.29 -9.17
C ASN A 113 3.81 10.21 -8.92
N ASP A 114 2.65 9.89 -9.52
CA ASP A 114 1.50 10.76 -9.58
C ASP A 114 0.27 10.16 -8.90
N ASN A 115 0.16 8.83 -8.84
CA ASN A 115 -1.05 8.11 -8.45
C ASN A 115 -0.79 6.98 -7.44
N VAL A 116 -1.84 6.65 -6.70
CA VAL A 116 -1.96 5.40 -5.94
C VAL A 116 -3.06 4.59 -6.61
N TYR A 117 -2.75 3.34 -6.97
CA TYR A 117 -3.65 2.43 -7.65
C TYR A 117 -4.15 1.37 -6.69
N PHE A 118 -5.44 1.04 -6.82
CA PHE A 118 -6.11 0.03 -6.02
C PHE A 118 -6.83 -0.96 -6.92
N LEU A 119 -6.77 -2.25 -6.59
CA LEU A 119 -7.59 -3.29 -7.19
C LEU A 119 -8.30 -4.05 -6.07
N PHE A 120 -9.59 -4.28 -6.26
CA PHE A 120 -10.39 -5.15 -5.40
C PHE A 120 -10.90 -6.31 -6.24
N LYS A 121 -10.65 -7.53 -5.78
CA LYS A 121 -11.18 -8.75 -6.34
C LYS A 121 -12.22 -9.29 -5.37
N MET A 122 -13.48 -9.23 -5.78
CA MET A 122 -14.60 -9.82 -5.04
C MET A 122 -14.88 -11.22 -5.58
N GLU A 123 -15.50 -12.07 -4.77
CA GLU A 123 -16.04 -13.34 -5.29
C GLU A 123 -17.15 -13.06 -6.31
N ASN A 124 -18.03 -12.12 -5.99
CA ASN A 124 -19.09 -11.68 -6.87
C ASN A 124 -19.26 -10.15 -6.85
N LEU A 125 -18.84 -9.49 -7.93
CA LEU A 125 -19.11 -8.07 -8.13
C LEU A 125 -20.27 -7.93 -9.12
N ALA A 126 -21.47 -7.62 -8.61
CA ALA A 126 -22.70 -7.59 -9.40
C ALA A 126 -23.42 -6.25 -9.34
N GLN A 127 -24.35 -6.07 -10.28
CA GLN A 127 -25.29 -4.96 -10.28
C GLN A 127 -26.67 -5.41 -9.77
N VAL A 128 -26.84 -5.40 -8.45
CA VAL A 128 -28.08 -5.80 -7.75
C VAL A 128 -29.16 -4.73 -7.71
N PHE A 129 -28.82 -3.47 -8.00
CA PHE A 129 -29.75 -2.34 -8.08
C PHE A 129 -29.70 -1.68 -9.46
N GLY A 130 -30.89 -1.37 -9.99
CA GLY A 130 -31.05 -0.71 -11.29
C GLY A 130 -30.96 -1.66 -12.49
N ALA A 131 -31.11 -1.12 -13.71
CA ALA A 131 -30.92 -1.89 -14.94
C ALA A 131 -29.43 -2.08 -15.24
N ALA A 132 -29.03 -3.17 -15.89
CA ALA A 132 -27.65 -3.40 -16.29
C ALA A 132 -27.05 -2.19 -17.03
N GLY A 133 -25.93 -1.66 -16.54
CA GLY A 133 -25.28 -0.46 -17.07
C GLY A 133 -25.89 0.88 -16.62
N ALA A 134 -26.89 0.87 -15.74
CA ALA A 134 -27.44 2.09 -15.14
C ALA A 134 -26.48 2.75 -14.14
N ASN A 135 -25.55 1.98 -13.58
CA ASN A 135 -24.56 2.45 -12.63
C ASN A 135 -23.25 2.75 -13.35
N GLN A 136 -22.69 3.93 -13.10
CA GLN A 136 -21.50 4.42 -13.81
C GLN A 136 -20.26 3.55 -13.55
N ASN A 137 -20.20 2.89 -12.39
CA ASN A 137 -19.06 2.07 -11.97
C ASN A 137 -19.26 0.56 -12.24
N GLY A 138 -20.40 0.15 -12.83
CA GLY A 138 -20.63 -1.24 -13.25
C GLY A 138 -21.05 -2.23 -12.15
N PHE A 139 -21.24 -1.78 -10.90
CA PHE A 139 -21.71 -2.60 -9.78
C PHE A 139 -22.71 -1.85 -8.88
N SER A 140 -23.27 -2.52 -7.88
CA SER A 140 -24.05 -1.88 -6.79
C SER A 140 -24.20 -2.81 -5.60
N GLY A 141 -24.71 -2.28 -4.48
CA GLY A 141 -24.90 -3.04 -3.23
C GLY A 141 -23.64 -3.05 -2.39
N THR A 142 -22.47 -3.18 -3.03
CA THR A 142 -21.15 -3.12 -2.39
C THR A 142 -20.64 -1.68 -2.31
N ALA A 143 -19.95 -1.35 -1.24
CA ALA A 143 -19.23 -0.10 -1.05
C ALA A 143 -17.88 -0.39 -0.38
N PHE A 144 -16.88 0.42 -0.69
CA PHE A 144 -15.53 0.27 -0.17
C PHE A 144 -15.09 1.53 0.56
N VAL A 145 -14.35 1.35 1.64
CA VAL A 145 -13.74 2.42 2.42
C VAL A 145 -12.26 2.12 2.58
N ILE A 146 -11.40 3.02 2.09
CA ILE A 146 -9.95 2.95 2.27
C ILE A 146 -9.54 4.10 3.18
N CYS A 147 -9.09 3.77 4.39
CA CYS A 147 -8.55 4.74 5.34
C CYS A 147 -7.02 4.79 5.25
N ILE A 148 -6.45 5.99 5.17
CA ILE A 148 -5.02 6.22 4.97
C ILE A 148 -4.46 7.05 6.13
N ASP A 149 -3.60 6.40 6.90
CA ASP A 149 -2.67 7.01 7.86
C ASP A 149 -1.41 7.46 7.11
N ASN A 150 -1.22 8.78 7.00
CA ASN A 150 -0.08 9.35 6.26
C ASN A 150 1.09 9.72 7.16
N ASP A 151 0.86 9.97 8.44
CA ASP A 151 1.89 10.45 9.36
C ASP A 151 2.45 9.37 10.29
N ARG A 152 1.75 8.24 10.43
CA ARG A 152 2.07 7.09 11.28
C ARG A 152 2.30 7.48 12.74
N VAL A 153 1.61 8.50 13.22
CA VAL A 153 1.70 8.96 14.60
C VAL A 153 0.54 8.37 15.40
N ALA A 154 0.85 7.58 16.43
CA ALA A 154 -0.21 7.03 17.29
C ALA A 154 -1.10 8.15 17.86
N GLY A 155 -2.41 8.00 17.68
CA GLY A 155 -3.40 8.94 18.16
C GLY A 155 -3.66 10.16 17.27
N SER A 156 -2.89 10.42 16.21
CA SER A 156 -3.23 11.43 15.18
C SER A 156 -4.43 10.96 14.35
N GLY A 157 -5.15 11.86 13.69
CA GLY A 157 -6.25 11.47 12.79
C GLY A 157 -7.56 11.03 13.44
N GLN A 158 -8.39 10.33 12.67
CA GLN A 158 -9.72 9.83 13.03
C GLN A 158 -9.67 8.36 13.48
N GLU A 159 -10.44 8.02 14.51
CA GLU A 159 -10.55 6.65 15.03
C GLU A 159 -11.68 5.86 14.38
N TRP A 160 -12.81 6.52 14.12
CA TRP A 160 -14.00 5.88 13.55
C TRP A 160 -13.88 5.81 12.04
N LEU A 161 -14.27 4.68 11.44
CA LEU A 161 -14.39 4.57 10.00
C LEU A 161 -15.60 5.42 9.51
N PRO A 162 -15.51 6.03 8.30
CA PRO A 162 -16.61 6.79 7.71
C PRO A 162 -17.75 5.89 7.22
N ALA A 163 -18.70 6.45 6.48
CA ALA A 163 -19.75 5.69 5.77
C ALA A 163 -20.61 4.76 6.64
N HIS A 164 -20.83 5.13 7.92
CA HIS A 164 -21.66 4.37 8.86
C HIS A 164 -21.16 2.94 9.12
N SER A 165 -19.86 2.66 8.96
CA SER A 165 -19.30 1.32 9.15
C SER A 165 -19.36 0.80 10.60
N ASP A 166 -19.65 1.65 11.59
CA ASP A 166 -19.65 1.33 13.02
C ASP A 166 -18.39 0.58 13.52
N ALA A 167 -17.27 0.84 12.84
CA ALA A 167 -15.98 0.23 13.10
C ALA A 167 -14.95 1.29 13.50
N ARG A 168 -13.93 0.86 14.25
CA ARG A 168 -12.83 1.73 14.69
C ARG A 168 -11.49 1.10 14.40
N THR A 169 -10.50 1.95 14.16
CA THR A 169 -9.10 1.52 14.10
C THR A 169 -8.45 1.56 15.48
N ALA A 170 -7.36 0.80 15.63
CA ALA A 170 -6.49 0.92 16.80
C ALA A 170 -5.79 2.30 16.81
N ASP A 171 -5.33 2.74 17.98
CA ASP A 171 -4.68 4.05 18.17
C ASP A 171 -3.47 4.29 17.24
N VAL A 172 -2.75 3.22 16.90
CA VAL A 172 -1.59 3.23 15.98
C VAL A 172 -1.95 3.23 14.49
N ALA A 173 -3.25 3.17 14.16
CA ALA A 173 -3.77 3.05 12.80
C ALA A 173 -4.94 4.01 12.55
N ARG A 174 -5.00 5.10 13.30
CA ARG A 174 -5.91 6.21 13.01
C ARG A 174 -5.48 6.91 11.72
N TRP A 175 -6.42 7.58 11.06
CA TRP A 175 -6.27 7.96 9.66
C TRP A 175 -6.58 9.45 9.40
N GLU A 176 -5.91 10.07 8.43
CA GLU A 176 -6.15 11.47 8.03
C GLU A 176 -7.04 11.58 6.79
N ARG A 177 -7.05 10.55 5.95
CA ARG A 177 -7.80 10.55 4.68
C ARG A 177 -8.61 9.28 4.57
N ALA A 178 -9.80 9.40 4.00
CA ALA A 178 -10.59 8.26 3.57
C ALA A 178 -11.00 8.42 2.11
N ILE A 179 -10.98 7.31 1.39
CA ILE A 179 -11.57 7.18 0.06
C ILE A 179 -12.80 6.30 0.24
N TYR A 180 -13.96 6.81 -0.16
CA TYR A 180 -15.21 6.05 -0.24
C TYR A 180 -15.60 5.94 -1.70
N PHE A 181 -15.97 4.74 -2.13
CA PHE A 181 -16.56 4.55 -3.45
C PHE A 181 -17.58 3.42 -3.42
N ASP A 182 -18.66 3.62 -4.15
CA ASP A 182 -19.74 2.65 -4.32
C ASP A 182 -20.16 2.59 -5.80
N GLY A 183 -21.23 1.84 -6.07
CA GLY A 183 -21.79 1.74 -7.42
C GLY A 183 -22.55 2.98 -7.92
N ASN A 184 -22.95 3.89 -7.03
CA ASN A 184 -23.89 4.97 -7.33
C ASN A 184 -23.24 6.37 -7.41
N ASP A 185 -22.07 6.53 -6.79
CA ASP A 185 -21.33 7.78 -6.75
C ASP A 185 -20.42 7.91 -7.98
N ALA A 186 -20.87 8.75 -8.93
CA ALA A 186 -20.02 9.49 -9.86
C ALA A 186 -20.68 10.85 -10.19
#